data_AF-A0A9Q0RAJ0-F1
#
_entry.id   AF-A0A9Q0RAJ0-F1
#
_cell.length_a   1.000
_cell.length_b   1.000
_cell.length_c   1.000
_cell.angle_alpha   90.00
_cell.angle_beta   90.00
_cell.angle_gamma   90.00
#
_symmetry.space_group_name_H-M   'P 1'
#
loop_
_entity.id
_entity.type
_entity.pdbx_description
1 polymer ?
#
loop_
_entity_poly.entity_id
_entity_poly.type
_entity_poly.pdbx_seq_one_letter_code
_entity_poly.pdbx_strand_id
1 'polypeptide(L)'
;METIQIVEIISQIADFELELYEFDQLKDELLFSSFNFELWDILIKWFFDKKNNNIYHNLFYRIFDAAVKLENEESLEIILFKADFVTKLITMYQEQMKSNKHCLISGFVILFCNVLRLKSQMLPKYHYLPKFLNNLQIWKDFEETLNIQTSRQLPNTSRMIAKPHFSSKLFENKEINYHIPGHGLGSGYAQGLGFFDK
;
A
#
# COMPACT_ATOMS: atom_id res chain seq x y z
N MET A 1 11.25 -31.53 -8.49
CA MET A 1 9.80 -31.85 -8.43
C MET A 1 9.02 -30.68 -7.83
N GLU A 2 9.61 -29.92 -6.89
CA GLU A 2 9.02 -28.70 -6.27
C GLU A 2 8.82 -27.51 -7.23
N THR A 3 9.68 -27.34 -8.24
CA THR A 3 9.54 -26.26 -9.24
C THR A 3 8.27 -26.36 -10.07
N ILE A 4 7.72 -27.56 -10.26
CA ILE A 4 6.49 -27.75 -11.03
C ILE A 4 5.28 -27.28 -10.22
N GLN A 5 5.24 -27.58 -8.92
CA GLN A 5 4.16 -27.11 -8.03
C GLN A 5 4.19 -25.58 -7.84
N ILE A 6 5.38 -24.98 -7.75
CA ILE A 6 5.50 -23.52 -7.66
C ILE A 6 5.08 -22.86 -8.98
N VAL A 7 5.46 -23.43 -10.13
CA VAL A 7 4.99 -22.95 -11.43
C VAL A 7 3.49 -23.16 -11.59
N GLU A 8 2.91 -24.25 -11.09
CA GLU A 8 1.45 -24.46 -11.06
C GLU A 8 0.73 -23.50 -10.13
N ILE A 9 1.26 -23.19 -8.94
CA ILE A 9 0.69 -22.18 -8.03
C ILE A 9 0.78 -20.80 -8.66
N ILE A 10 1.91 -20.45 -9.27
CA ILE A 10 2.10 -19.17 -9.96
C ILE A 10 1.27 -19.12 -11.24
N SER A 11 1.10 -20.22 -11.97
CA SER A 11 0.18 -20.31 -13.11
C SER A 11 -1.27 -20.29 -12.65
N GLN A 12 -1.64 -20.85 -11.51
CA GLN A 12 -2.99 -20.72 -10.95
C GLN A 12 -3.25 -19.28 -10.52
N ILE A 13 -2.26 -18.58 -9.96
CA ILE A 13 -2.35 -17.16 -9.60
C ILE A 13 -2.33 -16.26 -10.85
N ALA A 14 -1.62 -16.66 -11.91
CA ALA A 14 -1.58 -15.95 -13.19
C ALA A 14 -2.81 -16.24 -14.06
N ASP A 15 -3.37 -17.45 -14.04
CA ASP A 15 -4.65 -17.79 -14.67
C ASP A 15 -5.80 -17.09 -13.93
N PHE A 16 -5.61 -16.78 -12.64
CA PHE A 16 -6.43 -15.84 -11.87
C PHE A 16 -6.39 -14.39 -12.40
N GLU A 17 -5.55 -14.06 -13.40
CA GLU A 17 -5.62 -12.77 -14.13
C GLU A 17 -6.98 -12.56 -14.81
N LEU A 18 -7.81 -13.60 -14.98
CA LEU A 18 -9.18 -13.46 -15.50
C LEU A 18 -10.21 -12.99 -14.45
N GLU A 19 -9.88 -13.01 -13.15
CA GLU A 19 -10.79 -12.60 -12.08
C GLU A 19 -10.08 -11.64 -11.11
N LEU A 20 -9.69 -10.48 -11.65
CA LEU A 20 -9.11 -9.33 -10.94
C LEU A 20 -9.94 -8.79 -9.74
N TYR A 21 -11.09 -9.39 -9.42
CA TYR A 21 -11.99 -9.01 -8.34
C TYR A 21 -12.01 -9.99 -7.15
N GLU A 22 -11.50 -11.22 -7.30
CA GLU A 22 -11.70 -12.28 -6.29
C GLU A 22 -10.51 -12.48 -5.34
N PHE A 23 -9.37 -11.84 -5.59
CA PHE A 23 -8.21 -11.95 -4.69
C PHE A 23 -8.46 -11.27 -3.32
N ASP A 24 -9.46 -10.40 -3.20
CA ASP A 24 -9.91 -9.83 -1.91
C ASP A 24 -10.75 -10.83 -1.09
N GLN A 25 -11.11 -12.00 -1.64
CA GLN A 25 -12.00 -12.99 -1.00
C GLN A 25 -11.39 -14.39 -0.80
N LEU A 26 -10.17 -14.64 -1.29
CA LEU A 26 -9.51 -15.92 -1.05
C LEU A 26 -9.22 -16.07 0.45
N LYS A 27 -9.38 -17.29 0.97
CA LYS A 27 -9.03 -17.64 2.36
C LYS A 27 -7.51 -17.56 2.52
N ASP A 28 -7.02 -16.34 2.69
CA ASP A 28 -5.61 -15.99 2.60
C ASP A 28 -4.74 -16.80 3.56
N GLU A 29 -5.27 -17.21 4.71
CA GLU A 29 -4.55 -18.05 5.69
C GLU A 29 -4.09 -19.40 5.11
N LEU A 30 -4.92 -20.05 4.28
CA LEU A 30 -4.56 -21.33 3.65
C LEU A 30 -3.49 -21.15 2.58
N LEU A 31 -3.54 -20.04 1.84
CA LEU A 31 -2.52 -19.71 0.85
C LEU A 31 -1.16 -19.54 1.53
N PHE A 32 -1.08 -18.71 2.58
CA PHE A 32 0.20 -18.47 3.27
C PHE A 32 0.71 -19.68 4.04
N SER A 33 -0.16 -20.61 4.46
CA SER A 33 0.28 -21.89 5.04
C SER A 33 1.10 -22.76 4.09
N SER A 34 0.93 -22.57 2.77
CA SER A 34 1.68 -23.29 1.74
C SER A 34 2.96 -22.57 1.31
N PHE A 35 3.17 -21.33 1.77
CA PHE A 35 4.33 -20.52 1.40
C PHE A 35 5.53 -20.87 2.29
N ASN A 36 6.46 -21.64 1.73
CA ASN A 36 7.75 -21.92 2.37
C ASN A 36 8.80 -20.84 2.06
N PHE A 37 9.96 -20.98 2.69
CA PHE A 37 11.09 -20.08 2.48
C PHE A 37 11.54 -20.04 1.01
N GLU A 38 11.58 -21.19 0.33
CA GLU A 38 12.03 -21.27 -1.07
C GLU A 38 11.17 -20.43 -2.00
N LEU A 39 9.84 -20.44 -1.82
CA LEU A 39 8.92 -19.68 -2.66
C LEU A 39 9.11 -18.17 -2.47
N TRP A 40 9.22 -17.70 -1.23
CA TRP A 40 9.52 -16.30 -0.96
C TRP A 40 10.87 -15.87 -1.54
N ASP A 41 11.90 -16.70 -1.42
CA ASP A 41 13.22 -16.42 -1.99
C ASP A 41 13.18 -16.35 -3.53
N ILE A 42 12.41 -17.23 -4.18
CA ILE A 42 12.20 -17.18 -5.64
C ILE A 42 11.49 -15.88 -6.05
N LEU A 43 10.41 -15.48 -5.36
CA LEU A 43 9.69 -14.25 -5.66
C LEU A 43 10.59 -13.01 -5.50
N ILE A 44 11.39 -12.98 -4.43
CA ILE A 44 12.36 -11.91 -4.19
C ILE A 44 13.44 -11.88 -5.28
N LYS A 45 13.99 -13.04 -5.67
CA LYS A 45 14.95 -13.13 -6.78
C LYS A 45 14.35 -12.62 -8.09
N TRP A 46 13.14 -13.04 -8.42
CA TRP A 46 12.46 -12.58 -9.63
C TRP A 46 12.22 -11.07 -9.62
N PHE A 47 11.86 -10.51 -8.46
CA PHE A 47 11.72 -9.07 -8.30
C PHE A 47 13.02 -8.33 -8.67
N PHE A 48 14.17 -8.76 -8.16
CA PHE A 48 15.45 -8.10 -8.42
C PHE A 48 16.07 -8.41 -9.80
N ASP A 49 15.91 -9.64 -10.31
CA ASP A 49 16.46 -10.07 -11.59
C ASP A 49 15.73 -9.43 -12.78
N LYS A 50 14.39 -9.32 -12.68
CA LYS A 50 13.53 -8.84 -13.78
C LYS A 50 13.18 -7.36 -13.61
N LYS A 51 14.19 -6.49 -13.62
CA LYS A 51 14.07 -5.03 -13.35
C LYS A 51 13.03 -4.26 -14.17
N ASN A 52 12.67 -4.75 -15.36
CA ASN A 52 11.72 -4.09 -16.27
C ASN A 52 10.39 -4.83 -16.40
N ASN A 53 10.18 -5.93 -15.67
CA ASN A 53 8.95 -6.70 -15.78
C ASN A 53 7.96 -6.32 -14.67
N ASN A 54 7.10 -5.37 -14.99
CA ASN A 54 6.07 -4.87 -14.08
C ASN A 54 5.06 -5.96 -13.66
N ILE A 55 4.89 -7.04 -14.42
CA ILE A 55 3.93 -8.10 -14.09
C ILE A 55 4.39 -8.83 -12.83
N TYR A 56 5.65 -9.30 -12.82
CA TYR A 56 6.20 -9.97 -11.64
C TYR A 56 6.29 -9.05 -10.42
N HIS A 57 6.58 -7.77 -10.64
CA HIS A 57 6.60 -6.78 -9.55
C HIS A 57 5.22 -6.54 -8.94
N ASN A 58 4.18 -6.39 -9.78
CA ASN A 58 2.81 -6.23 -9.31
C ASN A 58 2.30 -7.49 -8.60
N LEU A 59 2.54 -8.67 -9.19
CA LEU A 59 2.17 -9.94 -8.59
C LEU A 59 2.79 -10.11 -7.21
N PHE A 60 4.11 -9.93 -7.12
CA PHE A 60 4.82 -10.04 -5.85
C PHE A 60 4.32 -9.00 -4.84
N TYR A 61 4.09 -7.75 -5.28
CA TYR A 61 3.55 -6.71 -4.41
C TYR A 61 2.18 -7.07 -3.83
N ARG A 62 1.27 -7.63 -4.62
CA ARG A 62 -0.06 -8.04 -4.14
C ARG A 62 0.04 -9.15 -3.09
N ILE A 63 0.86 -10.16 -3.35
CA ILE A 63 1.09 -11.26 -2.40
C ILE A 63 1.71 -10.74 -1.10
N PHE A 64 2.68 -9.83 -1.21
CA PHE A 64 3.32 -9.20 -0.07
C PHE A 64 2.34 -8.31 0.72
N ASP A 65 1.53 -7.49 0.05
CA ASP A 65 0.54 -6.62 0.67
C ASP A 65 -0.51 -7.44 1.42
N ALA A 66 -0.97 -8.56 0.86
CA ALA A 66 -1.82 -9.51 1.56
C ALA A 66 -1.15 -10.08 2.82
N ALA A 67 0.11 -10.55 2.72
CA ALA A 67 0.86 -11.06 3.88
C ALA A 67 1.00 -10.03 5.00
N VAL A 68 1.24 -8.76 4.65
CA VAL A 68 1.32 -7.65 5.61
C VAL A 68 -0.04 -7.31 6.20
N LYS A 69 -1.11 -7.31 5.40
CA LYS A 69 -2.48 -7.00 5.84
C LYS A 69 -3.01 -8.01 6.85
N LEU A 70 -2.72 -9.30 6.64
CA LEU A 70 -3.14 -10.41 7.48
C LEU A 70 -2.27 -10.59 8.72
N GLU A 71 -1.17 -9.85 8.83
CA GLU A 71 -0.24 -9.93 9.96
C GLU A 71 0.32 -11.35 10.14
N ASN A 72 0.51 -12.09 9.04
CA ASN A 72 1.08 -13.43 9.09
C ASN A 72 2.56 -13.33 9.52
N GLU A 73 2.81 -13.57 10.81
CA GLU A 73 4.13 -13.39 11.41
C GLU A 73 5.19 -14.30 10.78
N GLU A 74 4.85 -15.54 10.41
CA GLU A 74 5.79 -16.50 9.81
C GLU A 74 6.28 -16.01 8.44
N SER A 75 5.36 -15.55 7.60
CA SER A 75 5.68 -14.99 6.28
C SER A 75 6.49 -13.70 6.43
N LEU A 76 6.09 -12.81 7.34
CA LEU A 76 6.82 -11.57 7.61
C LEU A 76 8.22 -11.84 8.16
N GLU A 77 8.39 -12.85 9.01
CA GLU A 77 9.71 -13.24 9.51
C GLU A 77 10.61 -13.76 8.39
N ILE A 78 10.08 -14.60 7.50
CA ILE A 78 10.82 -15.08 6.33
C ILE A 78 11.26 -13.91 5.45
N ILE A 79 10.34 -13.03 5.08
CA ILE A 79 10.61 -11.95 4.12
C ILE A 79 11.51 -10.89 4.73
N LEU A 80 11.16 -10.39 5.92
CA LEU A 80 11.82 -9.24 6.52
C LEU A 80 13.13 -9.63 7.17
N PHE A 81 13.17 -10.74 7.92
CA PHE A 81 14.35 -11.16 8.67
C PHE A 81 15.23 -12.12 7.88
N LYS A 82 14.71 -13.27 7.41
CA LYS A 82 15.56 -14.30 6.77
C LYS A 82 16.06 -13.88 5.38
N ALA A 83 15.20 -13.27 4.58
CA ALA A 83 15.55 -12.84 3.23
C ALA A 83 16.17 -11.43 3.19
N ASP A 84 16.19 -10.71 4.31
CA ASP A 84 16.69 -9.34 4.45
C ASP A 84 16.14 -8.39 3.37
N PHE A 85 14.85 -8.57 3.07
CA PHE A 85 14.24 -7.97 1.89
C PHE A 85 14.22 -6.43 1.96
N VAL A 86 13.92 -5.87 3.14
CA VAL A 86 13.86 -4.40 3.34
C VAL A 86 15.22 -3.75 3.11
N THR A 87 16.29 -4.33 3.65
CA THR A 87 17.65 -3.82 3.46
C THR A 87 18.05 -3.86 1.99
N LYS A 88 17.73 -4.96 1.29
CA LYS A 88 17.98 -5.08 -0.17
C LYS A 88 17.23 -4.03 -0.98
N LEU A 89 15.95 -3.79 -0.66
CA LEU A 89 15.13 -2.76 -1.31
C LEU A 89 15.75 -1.37 -1.16
N ILE A 90 16.09 -0.99 0.09
CA ILE A 90 16.62 0.35 0.38
C ILE A 90 18.00 0.52 -0.25
N THR A 91 18.87 -0.48 -0.16
CA THR A 91 20.22 -0.44 -0.75
C THR A 91 20.13 -0.24 -2.26
N MET A 92 19.28 -1.02 -2.95
CA MET A 92 19.07 -0.87 -4.39
C MET A 92 18.55 0.53 -4.74
N TYR A 93 17.61 1.05 -3.98
CA TYR A 93 17.07 2.39 -4.21
C TYR A 93 18.14 3.48 -4.06
N GLN A 94 18.98 3.39 -3.02
CA GLN A 94 20.09 4.31 -2.81
C GLN A 94 21.14 4.23 -3.93
N GLU A 95 21.46 3.03 -4.42
CA GLU A 95 22.35 2.83 -5.58
C GLU A 95 21.77 3.43 -6.87
N GLN A 96 20.46 3.30 -7.07
CA GLN A 96 19.78 3.92 -8.22
C GLN A 96 19.83 5.44 -8.16
N MET A 97 19.62 6.02 -6.98
CA MET A 97 19.75 7.47 -6.79
C MET A 97 21.16 7.97 -7.05
N LYS A 98 22.20 7.21 -6.67
CA LYS A 98 23.60 7.55 -6.97
C LYS A 98 23.93 7.46 -8.46
N SER A 99 23.35 6.49 -9.16
CA SER A 99 23.64 6.23 -10.58
C SER A 99 22.85 7.10 -11.56
N ASN A 100 21.92 7.95 -11.09
CA ASN A 100 21.02 8.78 -11.91
C ASN A 100 20.26 8.00 -13.00
N LYS A 101 20.15 6.68 -12.86
CA LYS A 101 19.40 5.83 -13.79
C LYS A 101 18.00 5.63 -13.25
N HIS A 102 17.02 6.22 -13.91
CA HIS A 102 15.62 6.01 -13.57
C HIS A 102 15.20 4.58 -13.95
N CYS A 103 14.78 3.79 -12.96
CA CYS A 103 14.31 2.43 -13.14
C CYS A 103 12.88 2.28 -12.59
N LEU A 104 12.03 1.54 -13.31
CA LEU A 104 10.63 1.30 -12.92
C LEU A 104 10.51 0.67 -11.53
N ILE A 105 11.50 -0.16 -11.15
CA ILE A 105 11.55 -0.83 -9.86
C ILE A 105 11.63 0.14 -8.67
N SER A 106 12.11 1.38 -8.88
CA SER A 106 12.20 2.39 -7.82
C SER A 106 10.82 2.79 -7.27
N GLY A 107 9.81 2.85 -8.14
CA GLY A 107 8.42 3.08 -7.74
C GLY A 107 7.88 1.94 -6.88
N PHE A 108 8.19 0.69 -7.25
CA PHE A 108 7.83 -0.47 -6.44
C PHE A 108 8.51 -0.44 -5.07
N VAL A 109 9.80 -0.10 -4.96
CA VAL A 109 10.46 0.03 -3.64
C VAL A 109 9.67 0.97 -2.73
N ILE A 110 9.26 2.13 -3.22
CA ILE A 110 8.45 3.10 -2.47
C ILE A 110 7.10 2.49 -2.06
N LEU A 111 6.44 1.74 -2.95
CA LEU A 111 5.18 1.04 -2.63
C LEU A 111 5.36 0.02 -1.50
N PHE A 112 6.33 -0.90 -1.61
CA PHE A 112 6.62 -1.91 -0.58
C PHE A 112 6.93 -1.27 0.77
N CYS A 113 7.81 -0.26 0.79
CA CYS A 113 8.16 0.43 2.02
C CYS A 113 6.96 1.21 2.60
N ASN A 114 6.09 1.78 1.78
CA ASN A 114 4.90 2.46 2.29
C ASN A 114 3.90 1.51 2.94
N VAL A 115 3.68 0.33 2.37
CA VAL A 115 2.82 -0.70 2.96
C VAL A 115 3.33 -1.06 4.36
N LEU A 116 4.63 -1.30 4.50
CA LEU A 116 5.26 -1.60 5.80
C LEU A 116 5.14 -0.43 6.78
N ARG A 117 5.44 0.80 6.34
CA ARG A 117 5.36 2.01 7.16
C ARG A 117 3.96 2.20 7.70
N LEU A 118 2.95 2.22 6.83
CA LEU A 118 1.56 2.44 7.18
C LEU A 118 1.04 1.33 8.10
N LYS A 119 1.29 0.06 7.77
CA LYS A 119 0.87 -1.06 8.63
C LYS A 119 1.52 -0.98 10.01
N SER A 120 2.82 -0.65 10.09
CA SER A 120 3.51 -0.53 11.38
C SER A 120 2.96 0.60 12.26
N GLN A 121 2.47 1.69 11.65
CA GLN A 121 1.85 2.81 12.36
C GLN A 121 0.46 2.45 12.89
N MET A 122 -0.23 1.52 12.22
CA MET A 122 -1.55 1.02 12.66
C MET A 122 -1.43 -0.01 13.79
N LEU A 123 -0.28 -0.66 13.94
CA LEU A 123 -0.06 -1.72 14.91
C LEU A 123 0.51 -1.22 16.25
N PRO A 124 0.26 -1.94 17.35
CA PRO A 124 0.89 -1.63 18.63
C PRO A 124 2.42 -1.79 18.57
N LYS A 125 3.16 -0.96 19.32
CA LYS A 125 4.64 -0.94 19.31
C LYS A 125 5.31 -2.27 19.70
N TYR A 126 4.61 -3.14 20.42
CA TYR A 126 5.11 -4.44 20.86
C TYR A 126 4.97 -5.54 19.79
N HIS A 127 4.23 -5.28 18.71
CA HIS A 127 4.02 -6.23 17.62
C HIS A 127 5.31 -6.47 16.83
N TYR A 128 5.43 -7.63 16.18
CA TYR A 128 6.60 -8.05 15.41
C TYR A 128 7.09 -6.97 14.41
N LEU A 129 6.21 -6.50 13.52
CA LEU A 129 6.57 -5.57 12.45
C LEU A 129 7.11 -4.21 12.96
N PRO A 130 6.40 -3.45 13.83
CA PRO A 130 6.94 -2.25 14.43
C PRO A 130 8.25 -2.47 15.19
N LYS A 131 8.38 -3.58 15.92
CA LYS A 131 9.61 -3.92 16.65
C LYS A 131 10.77 -4.16 15.70
N PHE A 132 10.54 -4.90 14.61
CA PHE A 132 11.53 -5.19 13.58
C PHE A 132 12.04 -3.89 12.93
N LEU A 133 11.13 -3.03 12.45
CA LEU A 133 11.50 -1.78 11.78
C LEU A 133 12.24 -0.81 12.71
N ASN A 134 11.86 -0.75 13.99
CA ASN A 134 12.54 0.10 14.98
C ASN A 134 13.97 -0.37 15.30
N ASN A 135 14.29 -1.65 15.09
CA ASN A 135 15.64 -2.17 15.29
C ASN A 135 16.54 -1.97 14.05
N LEU A 136 15.95 -1.68 12.89
CA LEU A 136 16.67 -1.58 11.63
C LEU A 136 17.15 -0.14 11.39
N GLN A 137 18.46 0.10 11.50
CA GLN A 137 19.02 1.45 11.35
C GLN A 137 18.82 2.02 9.94
N ILE A 138 19.06 1.21 8.90
CA ILE A 138 18.87 1.61 7.50
C ILE A 138 17.43 2.07 7.22
N TRP A 139 16.45 1.51 7.92
CA TRP A 139 15.06 1.93 7.83
C TRP A 139 14.85 3.33 8.39
N LYS A 140 15.39 3.62 9.58
CA LYS A 140 15.30 4.95 10.21
C LYS A 140 15.90 6.03 9.33
N ASP A 141 17.04 5.75 8.73
CA ASP A 141 17.73 6.69 7.84
C ASP A 141 16.93 6.90 6.53
N PHE A 142 16.18 5.88 6.11
CA PHE A 142 15.37 5.92 4.89
C PHE A 142 13.97 6.52 5.08
N GLU A 143 13.43 6.50 6.30
CA GLU A 143 12.04 6.90 6.58
C GLU A 143 11.72 8.34 6.13
N GLU A 144 12.64 9.28 6.36
CA GLU A 144 12.48 10.67 5.91
C GLU A 144 12.41 10.75 4.38
N THR A 145 13.31 10.01 3.70
CA THR A 145 13.32 9.93 2.23
C THR A 145 12.00 9.36 1.72
N LEU A 146 11.50 8.29 2.34
CA LEU A 146 10.23 7.66 1.98
C LEU A 146 9.05 8.64 2.12
N ASN A 147 8.99 9.42 3.20
CA ASN A 147 7.95 10.42 3.42
C ASN A 147 7.99 11.52 2.36
N ILE A 148 9.17 12.01 1.99
CA ILE A 148 9.34 13.02 0.94
C ILE A 148 8.85 12.48 -0.41
N GLN A 149 9.25 11.27 -0.78
CA GLN A 149 8.88 10.67 -2.07
C GLN A 149 7.38 10.38 -2.16
N THR A 150 6.80 9.87 -1.07
CA THR A 150 5.36 9.64 -0.98
C THR A 150 4.60 10.96 -1.11
N SER A 151 5.06 12.02 -0.45
CA SER A 151 4.43 13.35 -0.54
C SER A 151 4.49 13.94 -1.95
N ARG A 152 5.54 13.64 -2.72
CA ARG A 152 5.65 14.05 -4.14
C ARG A 152 4.72 13.26 -5.06
N GLN A 153 4.42 12.01 -4.72
CA GLN A 153 3.52 11.14 -5.47
C GLN A 153 2.04 11.43 -5.17
N LEU A 154 1.74 12.01 -4.00
CA LEU A 154 0.41 12.50 -3.72
C LEU A 154 0.10 13.65 -4.69
N PRO A 155 -1.01 13.57 -5.46
CA PRO A 155 -1.42 14.70 -6.28
C PRO A 155 -1.62 15.90 -5.36
N ASN A 156 -1.11 17.07 -5.76
CA ASN A 156 -1.30 18.33 -5.04
C ASN A 156 -2.78 18.46 -4.66
N THR A 157 -3.08 18.18 -3.40
CA THR A 157 -4.44 18.13 -2.86
C THR A 157 -5.13 19.49 -2.93
N SER A 158 -4.39 20.56 -3.25
CA SER A 158 -4.93 21.86 -3.64
C SER A 158 -5.78 21.86 -4.93
N ARG A 159 -5.75 20.81 -5.76
CA ARG A 159 -6.64 20.70 -6.94
C ARG A 159 -7.80 19.72 -6.78
N MET A 160 -7.84 18.89 -5.73
CA MET A 160 -8.90 17.87 -5.55
C MET A 160 -9.45 17.72 -4.13
N ILE A 161 -8.96 18.46 -3.14
CA ILE A 161 -9.66 18.60 -1.85
C ILE A 161 -10.55 19.85 -1.94
N ALA A 162 -11.77 19.68 -2.42
CA ALA A 162 -12.87 20.41 -1.79
C ALA A 162 -12.80 20.02 -0.31
N LYS A 163 -12.38 20.95 0.54
CA LYS A 163 -12.29 20.74 1.99
C LYS A 163 -13.60 20.06 2.43
N PRO A 164 -13.58 18.87 3.04
CA PRO A 164 -14.73 18.48 3.83
C PRO A 164 -14.81 19.55 4.91
N HIS A 165 -15.81 20.43 4.79
CA HIS A 165 -16.16 21.34 5.87
C HIS A 165 -16.67 20.46 7.01
N PHE A 166 -15.75 19.89 7.78
CA PHE A 166 -16.05 19.41 9.10
C PHE A 166 -16.31 20.67 9.93
N SER A 167 -17.56 21.11 9.90
CA SER A 167 -18.07 22.20 10.70
C SER A 167 -17.87 21.82 12.17
N SER A 168 -16.84 22.41 12.78
CA SER A 168 -16.61 22.41 14.22
C SER A 168 -17.72 23.13 15.02
N LYS A 169 -18.84 23.51 14.38
CA LYS A 169 -20.00 24.11 15.05
C LYS A 169 -21.04 23.08 15.54
N LEU A 170 -20.81 21.79 15.39
CA LEU A 170 -21.77 20.75 15.83
C LEU A 170 -21.83 20.52 17.35
N PHE A 171 -21.01 21.22 18.15
CA PHE A 171 -21.08 21.15 19.63
C PHE A 171 -21.04 22.52 20.31
N GLU A 172 -21.68 23.54 19.72
CA GLU A 172 -22.08 24.72 20.50
C GLU A 172 -23.58 24.67 20.77
N ASN A 173 -23.90 24.35 22.02
CA ASN A 173 -25.23 24.39 22.61
C ASN A 173 -25.97 25.68 22.25
N LYS A 174 -26.99 25.60 21.39
CA LYS A 174 -28.07 26.58 21.32
C LYS A 174 -29.37 25.87 20.94
N GLU A 175 -30.38 26.16 21.76
CA GLU A 175 -31.71 25.58 21.74
C GLU A 175 -32.35 25.62 20.35
N ILE A 176 -32.90 24.48 19.94
CA ILE A 176 -33.52 24.29 18.63
C ILE A 176 -34.91 24.93 18.67
N ASN A 177 -35.06 26.08 18.01
CA ASN A 177 -36.36 26.63 17.67
C ASN A 177 -36.70 26.19 16.24
N TYR A 178 -37.60 25.22 16.10
CA TYR A 178 -38.04 24.71 14.80
C TYR A 178 -38.89 25.75 14.07
N HIS A 179 -38.27 26.48 13.14
CA HIS A 179 -38.99 27.08 12.03
C HIS A 179 -38.42 26.48 10.75
N ILE A 180 -39.25 25.75 10.02
CA ILE A 180 -38.91 25.12 8.73
C ILE A 180 -39.57 25.97 7.64
N PRO A 181 -38.84 26.86 6.94
CA PRO A 181 -39.27 27.38 5.65
C PRO A 181 -38.72 26.50 4.52
N GLY A 182 -39.49 26.42 3.44
CA GLY A 182 -39.41 25.43 2.35
C GLY A 182 -38.02 25.10 1.79
N HIS A 183 -37.84 23.83 1.46
CA HIS A 183 -36.63 23.25 0.88
C HIS A 183 -36.29 23.87 -0.48
N GLY A 184 -35.22 24.67 -0.53
CA GLY A 184 -34.50 24.96 -1.78
C GLY A 184 -33.40 23.92 -2.00
N LEU A 185 -33.67 22.91 -2.84
CA LEU A 185 -32.69 21.86 -3.21
C LEU A 185 -31.69 22.30 -4.29
N GLY A 186 -31.70 23.59 -4.68
CA GLY A 186 -30.78 24.12 -5.69
C GLY A 186 -29.39 24.37 -5.09
N SER A 187 -28.36 23.69 -5.58
CA SER A 187 -26.98 24.04 -5.28
C SER A 187 -26.66 25.43 -5.85
N GLY A 188 -25.83 26.23 -5.17
CA GLY A 188 -25.49 27.60 -5.59
C GLY A 188 -24.89 27.72 -7.00
N TYR A 189 -24.46 26.60 -7.59
CA TYR A 189 -24.03 26.51 -8.98
C TYR A 189 -25.19 26.72 -9.97
N ALA A 190 -26.39 26.19 -9.68
CA ALA A 190 -27.56 26.33 -10.54
C ALA A 190 -28.07 27.79 -10.60
N GLN A 191 -28.00 28.50 -9.48
CA GLN A 191 -28.35 29.93 -9.41
C GLN A 191 -27.35 30.81 -10.20
N GLY A 192 -26.07 30.44 -10.21
CA GLY A 192 -25.06 31.13 -11.01
C GLY A 192 -25.24 30.97 -12.53
N LEU A 193 -25.99 29.94 -12.95
CA LEU A 193 -26.36 29.70 -14.35
C LEU A 193 -27.72 30.31 -14.73
N GLY A 194 -28.37 31.03 -13.82
CA GLY A 194 -29.63 31.73 -14.09
C GLY A 194 -30.88 30.84 -14.05
N PHE A 195 -30.78 29.62 -13.48
CA PHE A 195 -31.96 28.80 -13.21
C PHE A 195 -32.53 29.15 -11.84
N PHE A 196 -33.72 29.77 -11.85
CA PHE A 196 -34.50 30.04 -10.66
C PHE A 196 -35.77 29.17 -10.71
N ASP A 197 -36.05 28.47 -9.62
CA ASP A 197 -37.37 27.84 -9.44
C ASP A 197 -38.41 28.96 -9.30
N LYS A 198 -39.44 28.93 -10.16
CA LYS A 198 -40.56 29.88 -10.15
C LYS A 198 -41.57 29.56 -9.06
#